data_AF-A0A963PCS0-F1
#
_entry.id   AF-A0A963PCS0-F1
#
_cell.length_a   1.000
_cell.length_b   1.000
_cell.length_c   1.000
_cell.angle_alpha   90.00
_cell.angle_beta   90.00
_cell.angle_gamma   90.00
#
_symmetry.space_group_name_H-M   'P 1'
#
loop_
_entity.id
_entity.type
_entity.pdbx_description
1 polymer ?
#
loop_
_entity_poly.entity_id
_entity_poly.type
_entity_poly.pdbx_seq_one_letter_code
_entity_poly.pdbx_strand_id
1 'polypeptide(L)'
;MDFPLIEDSNAYIVELDRDIAPPTHKTGDLIVVSPSSGIRRGDRILARLRDGEMIVGSLVRRTTQKVTIMPVSHVGEEIVVETRRVAWLARIIWLSQ
;
A
#
# COMPACT_ATOMS: atom_id res chain seq x y z
N MET A 1 4.42 24.46 -1.09
CA MET A 1 4.23 23.00 -1.11
C MET A 1 3.55 22.68 -2.43
N ASP A 2 4.29 22.16 -3.40
CA ASP A 2 3.68 21.64 -4.62
C ASP A 2 3.10 20.27 -4.30
N PHE A 3 1.78 20.19 -4.22
CA PHE A 3 1.12 18.90 -4.25
C PHE A 3 1.30 18.32 -5.65
N PRO A 4 1.78 17.07 -5.79
CA PRO A 4 1.79 16.43 -7.10
C PRO A 4 0.35 16.49 -7.65
N LEU A 5 0.20 16.86 -8.92
CA LEU A 5 -1.11 16.84 -9.56
C LEU A 5 -1.60 15.38 -9.53
N ILE A 6 -2.62 15.12 -8.71
CA ILE A 6 -3.25 13.81 -8.65
C ILE A 6 -4.24 13.78 -9.82
N GLU A 7 -3.85 13.12 -10.91
CA GLU A 7 -4.70 12.99 -12.10
C GLU A 7 -5.85 11.99 -11.89
N ASP A 8 -5.75 11.13 -10.88
CA ASP A 8 -6.77 10.15 -10.54
C ASP A 8 -7.93 10.78 -9.77
N SER A 9 -9.06 11.01 -10.44
CA SER A 9 -10.28 11.54 -9.82
C SER A 9 -10.90 10.60 -8.78
N ASN A 10 -10.49 9.33 -8.75
CA ASN A 10 -10.92 8.36 -7.74
C ASN A 10 -9.87 8.18 -6.62
N ALA A 11 -8.86 9.05 -6.56
CA ALA A 11 -7.92 9.01 -5.45
C ALA A 11 -8.64 9.37 -4.13
N TYR A 12 -8.24 8.72 -3.06
CA TYR A 12 -8.80 8.92 -1.73
C TYR A 12 -7.73 8.83 -0.65
N ILE A 13 -8.07 9.32 0.53
CA ILE A 13 -7.20 9.31 1.70
C ILE A 13 -7.60 8.15 2.61
N VAL A 14 -6.59 7.45 3.12
CA VAL A 14 -6.73 6.45 4.19
C VAL A 14 -5.97 6.97 5.40
N GLU A 15 -6.63 7.05 6.55
CA GLU A 15 -5.97 7.32 7.82
C GLU A 15 -5.50 6.00 8.45
N LEU A 16 -4.28 5.99 8.99
CA LEU A 16 -3.77 4.86 9.75
C LEU A 16 -4.43 4.79 11.12
N ASP A 17 -5.08 3.66 11.42
CA ASP A 17 -5.71 3.37 12.71
C ASP A 17 -4.71 2.84 13.76
N ARG A 18 -3.49 2.48 13.32
CA ARG A 18 -2.41 1.98 14.16
C ARG A 18 -1.05 2.34 13.57
N ASP A 19 -0.04 2.20 14.43
CA ASP A 19 1.36 2.28 14.03
C ASP A 19 1.76 1.12 13.11
N ILE A 20 2.43 1.42 12.00
CA ILE A 20 2.87 0.41 11.01
C ILE A 20 4.39 0.37 10.83
N ALA A 21 5.08 1.48 11.08
CA ALA A 21 6.54 1.54 11.16
C ALA A 21 7.01 2.76 11.97
N PRO A 22 6.91 2.73 13.31
CA PRO A 22 7.41 3.81 14.15
C PRO A 22 8.91 4.03 13.99
N PRO A 23 9.39 5.30 14.04
CA PRO A 23 8.61 6.51 14.30
C PRO A 23 8.02 7.16 13.04
N THR A 24 8.29 6.64 11.85
CA THR A 24 7.98 7.32 10.57
C THR A 24 6.56 7.10 10.07
N HIS A 25 5.89 6.04 10.52
CA HIS A 25 4.52 5.72 10.14
C HIS A 25 3.69 5.33 11.36
N LYS A 26 2.93 6.31 11.86
CA LYS A 26 2.17 6.25 13.11
C LYS A 26 0.68 6.35 12.86
N THR A 27 -0.07 5.98 13.87
CA THR A 27 -1.50 6.24 13.98
C THR A 27 -1.80 7.71 13.69
N GLY A 28 -2.79 7.98 12.84
CA GLY A 28 -3.18 9.31 12.38
C GLY A 28 -2.48 9.79 11.11
N ASP A 29 -1.45 9.09 10.61
CA ASP A 29 -0.85 9.44 9.31
C ASP A 29 -1.85 9.20 8.18
N LEU A 30 -1.80 10.08 7.18
CA LEU A 30 -2.65 10.05 6.01
C LEU A 30 -1.90 9.50 4.80
N ILE A 31 -2.51 8.51 4.15
CA ILE A 31 -2.03 7.91 2.93
C ILE A 31 -2.93 8.32 1.78
N VAL A 32 -2.34 8.83 0.69
CA VAL A 32 -3.10 9.07 -0.55
C VAL A 32 -2.97 7.86 -1.45
N VAL A 33 -4.12 7.28 -1.78
CA VAL A 33 -4.25 6.08 -2.60
C VAL A 33 -4.85 6.46 -3.95
N SER A 34 -4.25 5.96 -5.03
CA SER A 34 -4.76 6.10 -6.40
C SER A 34 -5.07 4.72 -6.97
N PRO A 35 -6.36 4.34 -7.09
CA PRO A 35 -6.77 3.08 -7.69
C PRO A 35 -6.50 2.98 -9.20
N SER A 36 -6.52 4.10 -9.93
CA SER A 36 -6.33 4.06 -11.40
C SER A 36 -4.87 4.09 -11.81
N SER A 37 -3.96 4.42 -10.89
CA SER A 37 -2.51 4.33 -11.11
C SER A 37 -2.09 2.89 -11.36
N GLY A 38 -1.36 2.67 -12.46
CA GLY A 38 -0.68 1.39 -12.70
C GLY A 38 0.30 1.05 -11.57
N ILE A 39 0.35 -0.23 -11.19
CA ILE A 39 1.24 -0.72 -10.14
C ILE A 39 2.42 -1.46 -10.75
N ARG A 40 3.64 -1.09 -10.36
CA ARG A 40 4.91 -1.66 -10.80
C ARG A 40 5.71 -2.19 -9.61
N ARG A 41 6.72 -3.01 -9.89
CA ARG A 41 7.69 -3.44 -8.87
C ARG A 41 8.35 -2.21 -8.23
N GLY A 42 8.43 -2.19 -6.91
CA GLY A 42 8.97 -1.10 -6.10
C GLY A 42 7.94 -0.05 -5.68
N ASP A 43 6.75 -0.02 -6.29
CA ASP A 43 5.71 0.92 -5.86
C ASP A 43 5.24 0.59 -4.44
N ARG A 44 5.00 1.64 -3.65
CA ARG A 44 4.26 1.55 -2.39
C ARG A 44 2.81 1.21 -2.71
N ILE A 45 2.28 0.21 -2.03
CA ILE A 45 0.93 -0.31 -2.26
C ILE A 45 0.18 -0.49 -0.96
N LEU A 46 -1.13 -0.38 -1.07
CA LEU A 46 -2.09 -0.83 -0.09
C LEU A 46 -2.80 -2.06 -0.67
N ALA A 47 -2.71 -3.20 0.02
CA ALA A 47 -3.41 -4.42 -0.34
C ALA A 47 -4.54 -4.67 0.66
N ARG A 48 -5.74 -4.99 0.16
CA ARG A 48 -6.82 -5.54 0.98
C ARG A 48 -6.97 -7.02 0.66
N LEU A 49 -6.92 -7.85 1.69
CA LEU A 49 -7.27 -9.26 1.61
C LEU A 49 -8.79 -9.45 1.76
N ARG A 50 -9.30 -10.57 1.26
CA ARG A 50 -10.74 -10.90 1.29
C ARG A 50 -11.28 -11.14 2.70
N ASP A 51 -10.42 -11.47 3.64
CA ASP A 51 -10.74 -11.59 5.08
C ASP A 51 -10.76 -10.23 5.80
N GLY A 52 -10.45 -9.13 5.09
CA GLY A 52 -10.46 -7.78 5.64
C GLY A 52 -9.09 -7.28 6.09
N GLU A 53 -8.05 -8.12 6.08
CA GLU A 53 -6.70 -7.69 6.43
C GLU A 53 -6.17 -6.66 5.42
N MET A 54 -5.53 -5.61 5.94
CA MET A 54 -4.89 -4.56 5.14
C MET A 54 -3.38 -4.67 5.30
N ILE A 55 -2.65 -4.65 4.18
CA ILE A 55 -1.18 -4.73 4.15
C ILE A 55 -0.64 -3.49 3.44
N VAL A 56 0.30 -2.81 4.08
CA VAL A 56 1.05 -1.67 3.53
C VAL A 56 2.49 -2.08 3.32
N GLY A 57 3.02 -1.81 2.13
CA GLY A 57 4.41 -2.13 1.81
C GLY A 57 4.77 -1.79 0.38
N SER A 58 5.91 -2.30 -0.09
CA SER A 58 6.37 -2.13 -1.47
C SER A 58 6.18 -3.42 -2.26
N LEU A 59 5.66 -3.33 -3.49
CA LEU A 59 5.46 -4.50 -4.34
C LEU A 59 6.82 -5.07 -4.78
N VAL A 60 7.16 -6.29 -4.36
CA VAL A 60 8.37 -6.99 -4.83
C VAL A 60 8.08 -7.73 -6.13
N ARG A 61 7.00 -8.50 -6.17
CA ARG A 61 6.64 -9.31 -7.33
C ARG A 61 5.14 -9.57 -7.35
N ARG A 62 4.55 -9.57 -8.55
CA ARG A 62 3.16 -10.00 -8.78
C ARG A 62 3.15 -11.04 -9.89
N THR A 63 2.55 -12.19 -9.61
CA THR A 63 2.26 -13.24 -10.59
C THR A 63 0.77 -13.56 -10.57
N THR A 64 0.33 -14.44 -11.45
CA THR A 64 -1.04 -14.95 -11.45
C THR A 64 -1.41 -15.64 -10.13
N GLN A 65 -0.44 -16.27 -9.46
CA GLN A 65 -0.69 -17.06 -8.24
C GLN A 65 -0.38 -16.32 -6.94
N LYS A 66 0.62 -15.44 -6.94
CA LYS A 66 1.14 -14.82 -5.71
C LYS A 66 1.43 -13.33 -5.89
N VAL A 67 1.27 -12.59 -4.80
CA VAL A 67 1.73 -11.22 -4.62
C VAL A 67 2.74 -11.24 -3.47
N THR A 68 3.93 -10.73 -3.74
CA THR A 68 5.04 -10.63 -2.78
C THR A 68 5.24 -9.16 -2.44
N ILE A 69 5.19 -8.85 -1.15
CA ILE A 69 5.19 -7.50 -0.60
C ILE A 69 6.32 -7.39 0.42
N MET A 70 7.13 -6.35 0.30
CA MET A 70 8.10 -5.97 1.34
C MET A 70 7.37 -5.06 2.34
N PRO A 71 7.26 -5.43 3.64
CA PRO A 71 6.61 -4.59 4.63
C PRO A 71 7.25 -3.20 4.74
N VAL A 72 6.44 -2.18 5.04
CA VAL A 72 6.93 -0.80 5.22
C VAL A 72 7.93 -0.64 6.36
N SER A 73 7.83 -1.48 7.40
CA SER A 73 8.81 -1.48 8.50
C SER A 73 10.22 -1.85 8.05
N HIS A 74 10.37 -2.51 6.89
CA HIS A 74 11.61 -3.14 6.43
C HIS A 74 12.24 -4.11 7.45
N VAL A 75 11.51 -4.45 8.51
CA VAL A 75 11.90 -5.39 9.56
C VAL A 75 11.06 -6.64 9.35
N GLY A 76 11.69 -7.69 8.82
CA GLY A 76 11.06 -9.00 8.63
C GLY A 76 11.26 -9.60 7.23
N GLU A 77 10.61 -10.74 7.02
CA GLU A 77 10.59 -11.44 5.73
C GLU A 77 9.54 -10.84 4.77
N GLU A 78 9.67 -11.14 3.48
CA GLU A 78 8.67 -10.77 2.49
C GLU A 78 7.31 -11.41 2.81
N ILE A 79 6.24 -10.61 2.77
CA ILE A 79 4.88 -11.11 2.90
C ILE A 79 4.46 -11.68 1.54
N VAL A 80 4.17 -12.98 1.52
CA VAL A 80 3.69 -13.68 0.32
C VAL A 80 2.22 -14.03 0.50
N VAL A 81 1.36 -13.42 -0.30
CA VAL A 81 -0.08 -13.70 -0.32
C VAL A 81 -0.48 -14.33 -1.64
N GLU A 82 -1.44 -15.27 -1.59
CA GLU A 82 -2.02 -15.81 -2.81
C GLU A 82 -2.91 -14.78 -3.50
N THR A 83 -2.78 -14.62 -4.81
CA THR A 83 -3.54 -13.64 -5.59
C THR A 83 -5.05 -13.80 -5.41
N ARG A 84 -5.55 -15.03 -5.22
CA ARG A 84 -6.98 -15.28 -4.94
C ARG A 84 -7.46 -14.72 -3.60
N ARG A 85 -6.58 -14.53 -2.62
CA ARG A 85 -6.92 -13.92 -1.32
C ARG A 85 -6.91 -12.41 -1.37
N VAL A 86 -6.31 -11.81 -2.38
CA VAL A 86 -6.29 -10.37 -2.58
C VAL A 86 -7.65 -9.93 -3.13
N ALA A 87 -8.34 -9.06 -2.38
CA ALA A 87 -9.57 -8.41 -2.83
C ALA A 87 -9.24 -7.28 -3.80
N TRP A 88 -8.26 -6.44 -3.44
CA TRP A 88 -7.73 -5.40 -4.32
C TRP A 88 -6.32 -4.95 -3.92
N LEU A 89 -5.65 -4.29 -4.86
CA LEU A 89 -4.36 -3.62 -4.70
C LEU A 89 -4.48 -2.22 -5.29
N ALA A 90 -3.97 -1.22 -4.58
CA ALA A 90 -3.92 0.16 -5.06
C ALA A 90 -2.56 0.79 -4.75
N ARG A 91 -2.16 1.76 -5.57
CA ARG A 91 -0.87 2.45 -5.42
C ARG A 91 -0.99 3.56 -4.38
N ILE A 92 0.01 3.66 -3.52
CA ILE A 92 0.19 4.78 -2.59
C ILE A 92 1.06 5.82 -3.30
N ILE A 93 0.49 6.98 -3.60
CA ILE A 93 1.17 8.05 -4.33
C ILE A 93 1.79 9.10 -3.39
N TRP A 94 1.28 9.20 -2.16
CA TRP A 94 1.81 10.09 -1.14
C TRP A 94 1.53 9.56 0.27
N LEU A 95 2.38 9.91 1.21
CA LEU A 95 2.30 9.61 2.64
C LEU A 95 2.66 10.88 3.40
N SER A 96 1.85 11.26 4.39
CA SER A 96 2.24 12.30 5.33
C SER A 96 3.34 11.80 6.26
N GLN A 97 4.20 12.71 6.70
CA GLN A 97 5.11 12.57 7.84
C GLN A 97 4.89 13.72 8.80
#